data_AF-A0A838USL7-F1
#
_entry.id   AF-A0A838USL7-F1
#
_cell.length_a   1.000
_cell.length_b   1.000
_cell.length_c   1.000
_cell.angle_alpha   90.00
_cell.angle_beta   90.00
_cell.angle_gamma   90.00
#
_symmetry.space_group_name_H-M   'P 1'
#
loop_
_entity.id
_entity.type
_entity.pdbx_description
1 polymer ?
#
loop_
_entity_poly.entity_id
_entity_poly.type
_entity_poly.pdbx_seq_one_letter_code
_entity_poly.pdbx_strand_id
1 'polypeptide(L)'
;MIDLRRQLFRERDNYHVIGASLDDLRWLDRVPRDQPGLLVAEGVLQYLSETEVKALLNAVVAHFPRGQMIFDIGNPWMVQRAGSNVGGTGATYK
;
A
#
# COMPACT_ATOMS: atom_id res chain seq x y z
N MET A 1 -14.01 -1.68 -0.09
CA MET A 1 -13.52 -0.27 -0.10
C MET A 1 -13.52 0.30 -1.52
N ILE A 2 -12.86 -0.35 -2.49
CA ILE A 2 -12.68 0.19 -3.84
C ILE A 2 -13.99 0.35 -4.61
N ASP A 3 -14.93 -0.59 -4.49
CA ASP A 3 -16.22 -0.48 -5.19
C ASP A 3 -17.05 0.70 -4.70
N LEU A 4 -17.04 0.96 -3.38
CA LEU A 4 -17.67 2.16 -2.81
C LEU A 4 -16.99 3.44 -3.31
N ARG A 5 -15.65 3.45 -3.39
CA ARG A 5 -14.90 4.60 -3.94
C ARG A 5 -15.32 4.91 -5.38
N ARG A 6 -15.52 3.89 -6.23
CA ARG A 6 -15.97 4.07 -7.62
C ARG A 6 -17.39 4.63 -7.72
N GLN A 7 -18.25 4.30 -6.77
CA GLN A 7 -19.62 4.85 -6.72
C GLN A 7 -19.62 6.33 -6.30
N LEU A 8 -18.67 6.73 -5.45
CA LEU A 8 -18.60 8.09 -4.90
C LEU A 8 -17.80 9.08 -5.77
N PHE A 9 -16.81 8.59 -6.53
CA PHE A 9 -15.92 9.43 -7.32
C PHE A 9 -15.92 9.00 -8.79
N ARG A 10 -16.09 9.98 -9.69
CA ARG A 10 -15.99 9.76 -11.13
C ARG A 10 -14.56 9.42 -11.54
N GLU A 11 -14.41 8.48 -12.46
CA GLU A 11 -13.11 8.15 -13.07
C GLU A 11 -12.56 9.34 -13.86
N ARG A 12 -11.22 9.41 -13.93
CA ARG A 12 -10.47 10.46 -14.62
C ARG A 12 -9.43 9.81 -15.52
N ASP A 13 -9.08 10.48 -16.61
CA ASP A 13 -7.99 10.06 -17.47
C ASP A 13 -6.69 9.97 -16.65
N ASN A 14 -5.92 8.89 -16.85
CA ASN A 14 -4.69 8.57 -16.12
C ASN A 14 -4.87 8.26 -14.62
N TYR A 15 -6.10 7.99 -14.16
CA TYR A 15 -6.38 7.54 -12.80
C TYR A 15 -7.03 6.15 -12.81
N HIS A 16 -6.30 5.14 -12.35
CA HIS A 16 -6.76 3.76 -12.32
C HIS A 16 -6.84 3.25 -10.87
N VAL A 17 -8.00 2.74 -10.49
CA VAL A 17 -8.21 2.16 -9.16
C VAL A 17 -8.12 0.64 -9.25
N ILE A 18 -7.15 0.06 -8.54
CA ILE A 18 -6.93 -1.39 -8.44
C ILE A 18 -7.45 -1.85 -7.08
N GLY A 19 -8.51 -2.68 -7.11
CA GLY A 19 -8.99 -3.39 -5.93
C GLY A 19 -8.27 -4.72 -5.81
N ALA A 20 -7.33 -4.79 -4.88
CA ALA A 20 -6.57 -5.98 -4.55
C ALA A 20 -6.19 -5.93 -3.06
N SER A 21 -5.91 -7.09 -2.50
CA SER A 21 -5.23 -7.15 -1.20
C SER A 21 -3.74 -6.85 -1.39
N LEU A 22 -3.09 -6.24 -0.41
CA LEU A 22 -1.69 -5.81 -0.54
C LEU A 22 -0.68 -6.96 -0.51
N ASP A 23 -1.05 -8.08 0.12
CA ASP A 23 -0.31 -9.34 0.11
C ASP A 23 -0.43 -10.10 -1.23
N ASP A 24 -1.41 -9.75 -2.06
CA ASP A 24 -1.55 -10.29 -3.43
C ASP A 24 -0.82 -9.40 -4.45
N LEU A 25 0.48 -9.63 -4.62
CA LEU A 25 1.37 -8.80 -5.45
C LEU A 25 1.03 -8.78 -6.95
N ARG A 26 0.08 -9.62 -7.44
CA ARG A 26 -0.40 -9.60 -8.83
C ARG A 26 -1.04 -8.27 -9.23
N TRP A 27 -1.38 -7.42 -8.27
CA TRP A 27 -1.86 -6.07 -8.58
C TRP A 27 -0.83 -5.24 -9.36
N LEU A 28 0.47 -5.53 -9.22
CA LEU A 28 1.55 -4.87 -9.96
C LEU A 28 1.48 -5.14 -11.47
N ASP A 29 0.92 -6.28 -11.90
CA ASP A 29 0.77 -6.62 -13.33
C ASP A 29 -0.10 -5.60 -14.09
N ARG A 30 -0.91 -4.84 -13.36
CA ARG A 30 -1.79 -3.79 -13.89
C ARG A 30 -1.13 -2.41 -13.93
N VAL A 31 0.12 -2.30 -13.45
CA VAL A 31 0.87 -1.06 -13.37
C VAL A 31 1.92 -1.01 -14.49
N PRO A 32 2.04 0.10 -15.24
CA PRO A 32 3.07 0.23 -16.26
C PRO A 32 4.48 0.05 -15.69
N ARG A 33 5.30 -0.78 -16.34
CA ARG A 33 6.66 -1.12 -15.90
C ARG A 33 7.77 -0.36 -16.63
N ASP A 34 7.49 0.23 -17.78
CA ASP A 34 8.53 0.82 -18.64
C ASP A 34 8.83 2.30 -18.33
N GLN A 35 8.44 2.78 -17.14
CA GLN A 35 8.62 4.17 -16.70
C GLN A 35 9.12 4.25 -15.25
N PRO A 36 9.73 5.38 -14.83
CA PRO A 36 10.09 5.59 -13.44
C PRO A 36 8.87 5.52 -12.50
N GLY A 37 9.00 4.79 -11.40
CA GLY A 37 7.93 4.64 -10.40
C GLY A 37 8.08 5.55 -9.19
N LEU A 38 6.95 6.00 -8.63
CA LEU A 38 6.88 6.57 -7.28
C LEU A 38 5.89 5.73 -6.47
N LEU A 39 6.40 5.04 -5.44
CA LEU A 39 5.53 4.38 -4.47
C LEU A 39 5.25 5.34 -3.30
N VAL A 40 3.97 5.53 -3.00
CA VAL A 40 3.52 6.20 -1.78
C VAL A 40 2.74 5.20 -0.94
N ALA A 41 3.24 4.91 0.26
CA ALA A 41 2.63 3.98 1.20
C ALA A 41 2.36 4.72 2.51
N GLU A 42 1.16 5.30 2.64
CA GLU A 42 0.74 6.06 3.82
C GLU A 42 -0.12 5.21 4.76
N GLY A 43 0.27 5.13 6.02
CA GLY A 43 -0.45 4.51 7.12
C GLY A 43 -0.68 3.02 6.94
N VAL A 44 0.06 2.34 6.07
CA VAL A 44 -0.30 1.00 5.60
C VAL A 44 0.72 -0.09 5.90
N LEU A 45 2.02 0.22 5.86
CA LEU A 45 3.08 -0.79 6.04
C LEU A 45 3.05 -1.41 7.44
N GLN A 46 2.59 -0.66 8.44
CA GLN A 46 2.41 -1.08 9.83
C GLN A 46 1.35 -2.17 10.06
N TYR A 47 0.55 -2.51 9.05
CA TYR A 47 -0.46 -3.59 9.11
C TYR A 47 0.00 -4.87 8.39
N LEU A 48 1.22 -4.84 7.85
CA LEU A 48 1.86 -5.97 7.21
C LEU A 48 2.95 -6.51 8.14
N SER A 49 3.08 -7.82 8.23
CA SER A 49 4.23 -8.47 8.84
C SER A 49 5.52 -8.07 8.12
N GLU A 50 6.66 -8.18 8.81
CA GLU A 50 7.97 -7.87 8.23
C GLU A 50 8.22 -8.63 6.91
N THR A 51 7.76 -9.89 6.83
CA THR A 51 7.87 -10.71 5.62
C THR A 51 7.01 -10.17 4.48
N GLU A 52 5.77 -9.78 4.77
CA GLU A 52 4.87 -9.17 3.78
C GLU A 52 5.44 -7.82 3.28
N VAL A 53 5.96 -6.97 4.18
CA VAL A 53 6.61 -5.71 3.80
C VAL A 53 7.80 -5.98 2.88
N LYS A 54 8.73 -6.87 3.26
CA LYS A 54 9.89 -7.19 2.42
C LYS A 54 9.48 -7.73 1.05
N ALA A 55 8.48 -8.60 0.98
CA ALA A 55 7.97 -9.14 -0.27
C ALA A 55 7.40 -8.03 -1.18
N LEU A 56 6.58 -7.14 -0.60
CA LEU A 56 6.01 -5.99 -1.30
C LEU A 56 7.09 -5.06 -1.86
N LEU A 57 8.05 -4.65 -1.02
CA LEU A 57 9.10 -3.71 -1.44
C LEU A 57 10.00 -4.32 -2.52
N ASN A 58 10.36 -5.60 -2.39
CA ASN A 58 11.15 -6.29 -3.40
C ASN A 58 10.41 -6.39 -4.75
N ALA A 59 9.10 -6.69 -4.72
CA ALA A 59 8.30 -6.75 -5.94
C ALA A 59 8.17 -5.38 -6.61
N VAL A 60 7.95 -4.31 -5.83
CA VAL A 60 7.90 -2.94 -6.36
C VAL A 60 9.24 -2.54 -6.99
N VAL A 61 10.36 -2.78 -6.30
CA VAL A 61 11.70 -2.45 -6.82
C VAL A 61 12.02 -3.26 -8.08
N ALA A 62 11.60 -4.52 -8.17
CA ALA A 62 11.77 -5.34 -9.37
C ALA A 62 10.88 -4.92 -10.54
N HIS A 63 9.73 -4.28 -10.26
CA HIS A 63 8.77 -3.89 -11.29
C HIS A 63 9.20 -2.67 -12.09
N PHE A 64 9.84 -1.69 -11.44
CA PHE A 64 10.22 -0.42 -12.08
C PHE A 64 11.72 -0.36 -12.41
N PRO A 65 12.13 0.21 -13.56
CA PRO A 65 13.54 0.35 -13.92
C PRO A 65 14.31 1.31 -13.01
N ARG A 66 13.62 2.27 -12.40
CA ARG A 66 14.11 3.21 -11.39
C ARG A 66 12.92 3.87 -10.68
N GLY A 67 13.13 4.45 -9.50
CA GLY A 67 12.06 5.12 -8.80
C GLY A 67 12.41 5.69 -7.44
N GLN A 68 11.38 6.17 -6.75
CA GLN A 68 11.45 6.68 -5.39
C GLN A 68 10.32 6.08 -4.54
N MET A 69 10.49 6.15 -3.23
CA MET A 69 9.51 5.67 -2.26
C MET A 69 9.31 6.69 -1.15
N ILE A 70 8.06 6.93 -0.80
CA ILE A 70 7.64 7.76 0.33
C ILE A 70 6.73 6.92 1.20
N PHE A 71 7.09 6.80 2.48
CA PHE A 71 6.32 6.05 3.46
C PHE A 71 6.48 6.69 4.84
N ASP A 72 5.47 6.51 5.68
CA ASP A 72 5.53 6.85 7.09
C ASP A 72 6.26 5.78 7.90
N ILE A 73 6.96 6.24 8.94
CA ILE A 73 7.62 5.37 9.91
C ILE A 73 6.88 5.51 11.23
N GLY A 74 6.28 4.41 11.68
CA GLY A 74 5.73 4.30 13.02
C GLY A 74 6.84 4.02 14.04
N ASN A 75 6.87 4.74 15.16
CA ASN A 75 7.71 4.38 16.29
C ASN A 75 7.16 3.09 16.93
N PRO A 76 7.97 2.04 17.18
CA PRO A 76 7.53 0.81 17.85
C PRO A 76 6.76 1.08 19.16
N TRP A 77 7.18 2.09 19.93
CA TRP A 77 6.47 2.53 21.14
C TRP A 77 5.07 3.07 20.87
N MET A 78 4.87 3.75 19.73
CA MET A 78 3.59 4.31 19.32
C MET A 78 2.63 3.20 18.88
N VAL A 79 3.13 2.22 18.12
CA VAL A 79 2.38 1.02 17.72
C VAL A 79 1.94 0.22 18.94
N GLN A 80 2.84 0.02 19.91
CA GLN A 80 2.54 -0.73 21.13
C GLN A 80 1.54 -0.02 22.06
N ARG A 81 1.55 1.33 22.10
CA ARG A 81 0.62 2.14 22.91
C ARG A 81 -0.73 2.40 22.26
N ALA A 82 -0.81 2.41 20.93
CA ALA A 82 -2.06 2.62 20.21
C ALA A 82 -3.07 1.48 20.40
N GLY A 83 -2.64 0.35 20.97
CA GLY A 83 -3.45 -0.86 21.08
C GLY A 83 -3.59 -1.57 19.73
N SER A 84 -4.10 -2.80 19.73
CA SER A 84 -4.28 -3.61 18.51
C SER A 84 -5.42 -3.13 17.59
N ASN A 85 -6.12 -2.05 17.93
CA ASN A 85 -7.24 -1.50 17.16
C ASN A 85 -7.01 -0.01 16.88
N VAL A 86 -6.73 0.33 15.64
CA VAL A 86 -6.55 1.73 15.24
C VAL A 86 -7.90 2.39 15.08
N GLY A 87 -8.29 3.21 16.06
CA GLY A 87 -9.36 4.22 15.91
C GLY A 87 -10.74 3.71 15.47
N GLY A 88 -11.09 2.45 15.75
CA GLY A 88 -12.39 1.87 15.35
C GLY A 88 -12.49 1.46 13.88
N THR A 89 -11.37 1.43 13.15
CA THR A 89 -11.33 1.06 11.72
C THR A 89 -11.27 -0.45 11.46
N GLY A 90 -11.12 -1.27 12.51
CA GLY A 90 -10.95 -2.72 12.40
C GLY A 90 -9.58 -3.16 11.87
N ALA A 91 -8.65 -2.22 11.62
CA ALA A 91 -7.28 -2.52 11.26
C ALA A 91 -6.43 -2.81 12.51
N THR A 92 -5.63 -3.88 12.44
CA THR A 92 -4.75 -4.32 13.51
C THR A 92 -3.30 -4.27 13.05
N TYR A 93 -2.46 -3.60 13.83
CA TYR A 93 -1.01 -3.61 13.64
C TYR A 93 -0.49 -5.04 13.67
N LYS A 94 0.41 -5.38 12.73
CA LYS A 94 1.07 -6.68 12.67
C LYS A 94 2.55 -6.57 13.03
#